data_AF-A0A165H9A1-F1
#
_entry.id   AF-A0A165H9A1-F1
#
_cell.length_a   1.000
_cell.length_b   1.000
_cell.length_c   1.000
_cell.angle_alpha   90.00
_cell.angle_beta   90.00
_cell.angle_gamma   90.00
#
_symmetry.space_group_name_H-M   'P 1'
#
loop_
_entity.id
_entity.type
_entity.pdbx_description
1 polymer ?
#
loop_
_entity_poly.entity_id
_entity_poly.type
_entity_poly.pdbx_seq_one_letter_code
_entity_poly.pdbx_strand_id
1 'polypeptide(L)'
;MAWKEGHEPPTLQVTIEPELKARVIEGYKHDPFYKDKGVTDERSWYAGDRFYKGKDGLIFFRDADSLPRLCIPRDLTIEIMRIAHESPYETAHG
;
A
#
# COMPACT_ATOMS: atom_id res chain seq x y z
N MET A 1 6.94 -27.83 -10.82
CA MET A 1 7.39 -26.58 -10.19
C MET A 1 6.62 -26.37 -8.89
N ALA A 2 7.00 -27.03 -7.80
CA ALA A 2 6.24 -27.10 -6.54
C ALA A 2 6.80 -26.20 -5.41
N TRP A 3 7.71 -25.27 -5.74
CA TRP A 3 8.44 -24.46 -4.74
C TRP A 3 7.81 -23.08 -4.49
N LYS A 4 6.79 -22.69 -5.27
CA LYS A 4 6.08 -21.41 -5.12
C LYS A 4 4.86 -21.47 -4.19
N GLU A 5 4.48 -22.66 -3.70
CA GLU A 5 3.21 -22.88 -3.00
C GLU A 5 3.29 -22.71 -1.47
N GLY A 6 4.49 -22.48 -0.92
CA GLY A 6 4.69 -22.32 0.54
C GLY A 6 5.62 -21.18 0.97
N HIS A 7 6.07 -20.34 0.03
CA HIS A 7 6.98 -19.23 0.29
C HIS A 7 6.39 -17.93 -0.27
N GLU A 8 5.23 -17.54 0.26
CA GLU A 8 4.74 -16.19 0.04
C GLU A 8 5.80 -15.19 0.55
N PRO A 9 6.12 -14.12 -0.20
CA PRO A 9 7.03 -13.10 0.27
C PRO A 9 6.55 -12.58 1.63
N PRO A 10 7.45 -12.22 2.55
CA PRO A 10 7.06 -11.63 3.83
C PRO A 10 6.11 -10.48 3.57
N THR A 11 4.89 -10.59 4.11
CA THR A 11 3.87 -9.57 3.99
C THR A 11 4.17 -8.48 5.02
N LEU A 12 4.44 -7.26 4.56
CA LEU A 12 4.56 -6.12 5.46
C LEU A 12 3.18 -5.86 6.07
N GLN A 13 3.05 -6.11 7.38
CA GLN A 13 1.82 -5.80 8.10
C GLN A 13 1.77 -4.31 8.42
N VAL A 14 1.28 -3.52 7.46
CA VAL A 14 1.00 -2.10 7.67
C VAL A 14 -0.29 -1.98 8.45
N THR A 15 -0.21 -1.50 9.69
CA THR A 15 -1.40 -1.14 10.47
C THR A 15 -1.64 0.34 10.30
N ILE A 16 -2.83 0.68 9.79
CA ILE A 16 -3.29 2.06 9.63
C ILE A 16 -4.54 2.24 10.48
N GLU A 17 -4.64 3.40 11.12
CA GLU A 17 -5.81 3.78 11.92
C GLU A 17 -7.08 3.72 11.03
N PRO A 18 -8.20 3.10 11.48
CA PRO A 18 -9.36 2.82 10.63
C PRO A 18 -9.98 4.05 9.95
N GLU A 19 -10.02 5.20 10.62
CA GLU A 19 -10.54 6.46 10.08
C GLU A 19 -9.61 7.00 9.00
N LEU A 20 -8.30 7.04 9.24
CA LEU A 20 -7.32 7.38 8.21
C LEU A 20 -7.42 6.44 7.01
N LYS A 21 -7.58 5.14 7.23
CA LYS A 21 -7.75 4.15 6.16
C LYS A 21 -8.97 4.44 5.29
N ALA A 22 -10.11 4.74 5.89
CA ALA A 22 -11.32 5.08 5.15
C ALA A 22 -11.12 6.33 4.28
N ARG A 23 -10.45 7.35 4.82
CA ARG A 23 -10.09 8.57 4.07
C ARG A 23 -9.12 8.30 2.92
N VAL A 24 -8.13 7.42 3.13
CA VAL A 24 -7.21 6.99 2.06
C VAL A 24 -7.96 6.29 0.94
N ILE A 25 -8.85 5.35 1.28
CA ILE A 25 -9.66 4.60 0.29
C ILE A 25 -10.56 5.55 -0.50
N GLU A 26 -11.19 6.51 0.17
CA GLU A 26 -12.01 7.52 -0.50
C GLU A 26 -11.17 8.44 -1.39
N GLY A 27 -9.99 8.85 -0.89
CA GLY A 27 -9.05 9.69 -1.62
C GLY A 27 -8.63 9.09 -2.96
N TYR A 28 -8.49 7.77 -3.07
CA TYR A 28 -8.19 7.12 -4.37
C TYR A 28 -9.23 7.41 -5.45
N LYS A 29 -10.51 7.57 -5.10
CA LYS A 29 -11.57 7.83 -6.09
C LYS A 29 -11.45 9.23 -6.70
N HIS A 30 -10.89 10.17 -5.95
CA HIS A 30 -10.76 11.56 -6.35
C HIS A 30 -9.35 11.90 -6.87
N ASP A 31 -8.34 11.09 -6.54
CA ASP A 31 -6.98 11.27 -7.02
C ASP A 31 -6.84 10.84 -8.50
N PRO A 32 -6.51 11.76 -9.43
CA PRO A 32 -6.38 11.43 -10.85
C PRO A 32 -5.34 10.37 -11.18
N PHE A 33 -4.34 10.18 -10.31
CA PHE A 33 -3.29 9.20 -10.50
C PHE A 33 -3.71 7.79 -10.04
N TYR A 34 -4.47 7.70 -8.94
CA TYR A 34 -4.83 6.41 -8.34
C TYR A 34 -6.20 5.87 -8.72
N LYS A 35 -7.12 6.71 -9.22
CA LYS A 35 -8.50 6.30 -9.55
C LYS A 35 -8.61 5.09 -10.48
N ASP A 36 -7.64 4.91 -11.37
CA ASP A 36 -7.59 3.83 -12.37
C ASP A 36 -6.56 2.73 -12.02
N LYS A 37 -5.99 2.75 -10.80
CA LYS A 37 -4.94 1.81 -10.34
C LYS A 37 -5.48 0.77 -9.36
N GLY A 38 -4.71 -0.31 -9.14
CA GLY A 38 -5.09 -1.38 -8.22
C GLY A 38 -6.25 -2.24 -8.75
N VAL A 39 -6.28 -2.46 -10.07
CA VAL A 39 -7.24 -3.39 -10.70
C VAL A 39 -6.89 -4.84 -10.36
N THR A 40 -5.60 -5.11 -10.17
CA THR A 40 -5.08 -6.43 -9.84
C THR A 40 -4.95 -6.64 -8.32
N ASP A 41 -5.04 -7.88 -7.87
CA ASP A 41 -4.90 -8.24 -6.46
C ASP A 41 -3.44 -8.59 -6.06
N GLU A 42 -3.20 -8.79 -4.76
CA GLU A 42 -1.89 -9.11 -4.18
C GLU A 42 -1.17 -10.32 -4.82
N ARG A 43 -1.90 -11.23 -5.48
CA ARG A 43 -1.35 -12.44 -6.11
C ARG A 43 -1.02 -12.24 -7.59
N SER A 44 -1.37 -11.09 -8.17
CA SER A 44 -0.97 -10.75 -9.52
C SER A 44 0.54 -10.46 -9.56
N TRP A 45 1.30 -11.41 -10.11
CA TRP A 45 2.73 -11.27 -10.40
C TRP A 45 2.99 -10.74 -11.81
N TYR A 46 2.01 -10.05 -12.40
CA TYR A 46 2.13 -9.52 -13.74
C TYR A 46 3.11 -8.35 -13.77
N ALA A 47 4.30 -8.54 -14.37
CA ALA A 47 5.37 -7.55 -14.37
C ALA A 47 4.99 -6.19 -15.01
N GLY A 48 3.96 -6.16 -15.85
CA GLY A 48 3.46 -4.93 -16.48
C GLY A 48 2.62 -4.03 -15.57
N ASP A 49 2.06 -4.57 -14.48
CA ASP A 49 1.27 -3.82 -13.50
C ASP A 49 1.92 -3.92 -12.12
N ARG A 50 2.57 -2.83 -11.71
CA ARG A 50 3.23 -2.73 -10.41
C ARG A 50 2.30 -2.25 -9.31
N PHE A 51 1.06 -1.89 -9.63
CA PHE A 51 0.07 -1.47 -8.65
C PHE A 51 -0.94 -2.58 -8.39
N TYR A 52 -1.18 -2.88 -7.12
CA TYR A 52 -2.19 -3.88 -6.75
C TYR A 52 -3.01 -3.39 -5.57
N LYS A 53 -4.23 -3.92 -5.43
CA LYS A 53 -5.12 -3.64 -4.30
C LYS A 53 -5.04 -4.78 -3.28
N GLY A 54 -4.76 -4.41 -2.03
CA GLY A 54 -4.84 -5.34 -0.91
C GLY A 54 -6.29 -5.71 -0.59
N LYS A 55 -6.50 -6.82 0.14
CA LYS A 55 -7.82 -7.24 0.64
C LYS A 55 -8.55 -6.16 1.44
N ASP A 56 -7.78 -5.26 2.00
CA ASP A 56 -8.20 -4.22 2.91
C ASP A 56 -8.61 -2.92 2.16
N GLY A 57 -8.48 -2.91 0.83
CA GLY A 57 -8.88 -1.83 -0.05
C GLY A 57 -7.78 -0.82 -0.37
N LEU A 58 -6.60 -0.96 0.23
CA LEU A 58 -5.46 -0.08 -0.01
C LEU A 58 -4.74 -0.44 -1.31
N ILE A 59 -4.18 0.58 -1.98
CA ILE A 59 -3.38 0.40 -3.18
C ILE A 59 -1.91 0.38 -2.76
N PHE A 60 -1.17 -0.59 -3.30
CA PHE A 60 0.26 -0.74 -3.09
C PHE A 60 0.99 -0.69 -4.41
N PHE A 61 2.19 -0.12 -4.40
CA PHE A 61 3.13 -0.14 -5.49
C PHE A 61 4.29 -1.07 -5.15
N ARG A 62 4.68 -1.95 -6.08
CA ARG A 62 5.90 -2.75 -5.97
C ARG A 62 7.08 -1.96 -6.51
N ASP A 63 8.03 -1.65 -5.64
CA ASP A 63 9.28 -1.01 -6.05
C ASP A 63 10.21 -1.96 -6.82
N ALA A 64 11.42 -1.50 -7.14
CA ALA A 64 12.40 -2.29 -7.90
C ALA A 64 12.79 -3.59 -7.19
N ASP A 65 12.72 -3.61 -5.87
CA ASP A 65 13.04 -4.77 -5.02
C ASP A 65 11.79 -5.63 -4.74
N SER A 66 10.68 -5.36 -5.44
CA SER A 66 9.37 -5.98 -5.23
C SER A 66 8.79 -5.78 -3.82
N LEU A 67 9.29 -4.79 -3.08
CA LEU A 67 8.74 -4.45 -1.77
C LEU A 67 7.48 -3.59 -1.95
N PRO A 68 6.40 -3.91 -1.22
CA PRO A 68 5.16 -3.15 -1.32
C PRO A 68 5.28 -1.82 -0.59
N ARG A 69 4.93 -0.74 -1.29
CA ARG A 69 4.83 0.62 -0.76
C ARG A 69 3.37 1.05 -0.78
N LEU A 70 2.85 1.44 0.39
CA LEU A 70 1.50 1.98 0.47
C LEU A 70 1.41 3.27 -0.37
N CYS A 71 0.43 3.32 -1.27
CA CYS A 71 0.17 4.49 -2.09
C CYS A 71 -0.72 5.46 -1.33
N ILE A 72 -0.31 6.73 -1.23
CA ILE A 72 -1.06 7.76 -0.51
C ILE A 72 -1.63 8.77 -1.50
N PRO A 73 -2.95 9.06 -1.47
CA PRO A 73 -3.54 10.14 -2.25
C PRO A 73 -2.87 11.48 -1.97
N ARG A 74 -2.75 12.33 -3.00
CA ARG A 74 -2.01 13.59 -2.90
C ARG A 74 -2.47 14.46 -1.73
N ASP A 75 -3.78 14.56 -1.53
CA ASP A 75 -4.38 15.43 -0.52
C ASP A 75 -4.10 14.98 0.94
N LEU A 76 -3.73 13.70 1.13
CA LEU A 76 -3.39 13.14 2.44
C LEU A 76 -1.88 13.06 2.69
N THR A 77 -1.06 13.44 1.71
CA THR A 77 0.41 13.30 1.81
C THR A 77 0.98 14.10 2.96
N ILE A 78 0.57 15.36 3.12
CA ILE A 78 1.06 16.24 4.21
C ILE A 78 0.66 15.72 5.58
N GLU A 79 -0.57 15.24 5.73
CA GLU A 79 -1.05 14.67 6.99
C GLU A 79 -0.25 13.42 7.37
N ILE A 80 -0.03 12.51 6.43
CA ILE A 80 0.74 11.29 6.68
C ILE A 80 2.21 11.58 6.97
N MET A 81 2.81 12.56 6.29
CA MET A 81 4.16 13.04 6.63
C MET A 81 4.22 13.59 8.06
N ARG A 82 3.19 14.33 8.49
CA ARG A 82 3.09 14.83 9.85
C ARG A 82 2.97 13.69 10.85
N ILE A 83 2.07 12.73 10.62
CA ILE A 83 1.92 11.53 11.47
C ILE A 83 3.25 10.76 11.57
N ALA A 84 3.93 10.53 10.45
CA ALA A 84 5.23 9.84 10.44
C ALA A 84 6.31 10.61 11.22
N HIS A 85 6.28 11.94 11.19
CA HIS A 85 7.21 12.79 11.93
C HIS A 85 6.86 12.89 13.43
N GLU A 86 5.57 12.89 13.78
CA GLU A 86 5.06 13.05 15.16
C GLU A 86 4.93 11.71 15.92
N SER A 87 4.88 10.58 15.22
CA SER A 87 4.90 9.22 15.78
C SER A 87 6.23 8.47 15.51
N PRO A 88 7.41 9.03 15.83
CA PRO A 88 8.68 8.36 15.56
C PRO A 88 8.83 7.02 16.32
N TYR A 89 8.02 6.80 17.37
CA TYR A 89 7.95 5.54 18.11
C TYR A 89 7.23 4.40 17.39
N GLU A 90 6.37 4.67 16.39
CA GLU A 90 5.69 3.61 15.62
C GLU A 90 6.46 3.21 14.34
N THR A 91 7.44 4.01 13.92
CA THR A 91 8.33 3.74 12.77
C THR A 91 9.70 3.20 13.17
N ALA A 92 10.06 3.27 14.45
CA ALA A 92 11.24 2.64 15.01
C ALA A 92 10.87 1.26 15.56
N HIS A 93 10.79 0.27 14.68
CA HIS A 93 11.05 -1.10 15.13
C HIS A 93 12.48 -1.12 15.71
N GLY A 94 12.57 -1.35 17.02
CA GLY A 94 13.78 -1.87 17.63
C GLY A 94 14.08 -3.29 17.17
#